data_AF-A0A832Q6P3-F1
#
_entry.id   AF-A0A832Q6P3-F1
#
_cell.length_a   1.000
_cell.length_b   1.000
_cell.length_c   1.000
_cell.angle_alpha   90.00
_cell.angle_beta   90.00
_cell.angle_gamma   90.00
#
_symmetry.space_group_name_H-M   'P 1'
#
loop_
_entity.id
_entity.type
_entity.pdbx_description
1 polymer ?
#
loop_
_entity_poly.entity_id
_entity_poly.type
_entity_poly.pdbx_seq_one_letter_code
_entity_poly.pdbx_strand_id
1 'polypeptide(L)'
;MEPHASTTVSNAGEAAVDSASAFTKGADEGFVRRLSQIYRRLKVAKNLRKAMKDVEADMLSILGCKLFTIYQSVDNGKEIKASFKGGIGSDDDSGFVIKVPFSPTSLAGYVALSQRSLLVENVYDADELTSIHPRLQWDKSFSESKGLFFSR
;
A
#
# COMPACT_ATOMS: atom_id res chain seq x y z
N MET A 1 19.85 -1.51 68.71
CA MET A 1 19.13 -0.27 68.34
C MET A 1 19.83 0.24 67.09
N GLU A 2 19.44 -0.29 65.94
CA GLU A 2 20.10 -0.08 64.63
C GLU A 2 19.25 0.91 63.81
N PRO A 3 19.83 1.88 63.09
CA PRO A 3 19.08 2.86 62.30
C PRO A 3 18.69 2.31 60.91
N HIS A 4 17.46 2.59 60.49
CA HIS A 4 16.93 2.27 59.17
C HIS A 4 17.58 3.13 58.08
N ALA A 5 18.26 2.50 57.12
CA ALA A 5 18.67 3.12 55.87
C ALA A 5 17.51 3.06 54.86
N SER A 6 17.03 4.22 54.41
CA SER A 6 16.02 4.39 53.37
C SER A 6 16.68 4.24 52.00
N THR A 7 16.40 3.16 51.28
CA THR A 7 16.83 2.95 49.90
C THR A 7 15.95 3.76 48.95
N THR A 8 16.50 4.83 48.38
CA THR A 8 15.95 5.50 47.20
C THR A 8 16.16 4.60 45.99
N VAL A 9 15.08 4.08 45.41
CA VAL A 9 15.11 3.38 44.11
C VAL A 9 15.05 4.44 43.01
N SER A 10 16.17 4.65 42.30
CA SER A 10 16.26 5.51 41.12
C SER A 10 15.52 4.86 39.94
N ASN A 11 14.52 5.56 39.41
CA ASN A 11 13.70 5.14 38.27
C ASN A 11 14.45 5.34 36.95
N ALA A 12 15.13 4.30 36.45
CA ALA A 12 15.80 4.31 35.14
C ALA A 12 14.87 3.90 33.97
N GLY A 13 13.60 3.56 34.25
CA GLY A 13 12.65 3.06 33.23
C GLY A 13 11.87 4.12 32.48
N GLU A 14 11.81 5.36 32.99
CA GLU A 14 10.92 6.42 32.48
C GLU A 14 11.52 7.21 31.31
N ALA A 15 12.85 7.31 31.21
CA ALA A 15 13.52 8.09 30.17
C ALA A 15 13.50 7.43 28.76
N ALA A 16 13.47 6.10 28.68
CA ALA A 16 13.51 5.39 27.40
C ALA A 16 12.15 5.39 26.68
N VAL A 17 11.03 5.37 27.43
CA VAL A 17 9.67 5.35 26.88
C VAL A 17 9.25 6.69 26.28
N ASP A 18 9.72 7.82 26.84
CA ASP A 18 9.43 9.16 26.32
C ASP A 18 10.12 9.46 24.98
N SER A 19 11.36 8.98 24.80
CA SER A 19 12.11 9.18 23.55
C SER A 19 11.51 8.42 22.36
N ALA A 20 10.95 7.22 22.57
CA ALA A 20 10.29 6.44 21.53
C ALA A 20 8.91 7.02 21.15
N SER A 21 8.17 7.54 22.14
CA SER A 21 6.87 8.20 21.93
C SER A 21 6.99 9.55 21.20
N ALA A 22 8.03 10.34 21.50
CA ALA A 22 8.29 11.60 20.79
C ALA A 22 8.75 11.36 19.34
N PHE A 23 9.49 10.29 19.09
CA PHE A 23 9.94 9.90 17.75
C PHE A 23 8.77 9.43 16.86
N THR A 24 7.83 8.65 17.39
CA THR A 24 6.63 8.25 16.66
C THR A 24 5.69 9.42 16.41
N LYS A 25 5.50 10.32 17.39
CA LYS A 25 4.65 11.50 17.25
C LYS A 25 5.12 12.46 16.14
N GLY A 26 6.42 12.72 16.04
CA GLY A 26 6.98 13.56 14.96
C GLY A 26 6.91 12.89 13.58
N ALA A 27 7.05 11.57 13.52
CA ALA A 27 6.88 10.79 12.29
C ALA A 27 5.41 10.84 11.80
N ASP A 28 4.46 10.74 12.74
CA ASP A 28 3.03 10.84 12.47
C ASP A 28 2.63 12.23 11.96
N GLU A 29 3.16 13.31 12.55
CA GLU A 29 2.93 14.68 12.07
C GLU A 29 3.46 14.90 10.65
N GLY A 30 4.67 14.38 10.36
CA GLY A 30 5.27 14.43 9.03
C GLY A 30 4.45 13.66 7.99
N PHE A 31 3.95 12.48 8.33
CA PHE A 31 3.07 11.66 7.49
C PHE A 31 1.74 12.38 7.21
N VAL A 32 1.05 12.84 8.26
CA VAL A 32 -0.24 13.53 8.16
C VAL A 32 -0.11 14.78 7.29
N ARG A 33 0.99 15.54 7.42
CA ARG A 33 1.26 16.72 6.59
C ARG A 33 1.42 16.36 5.11
N ARG A 34 2.20 15.33 4.78
CA ARG A 34 2.39 14.86 3.39
C ARG A 34 1.07 14.39 2.78
N LEU A 35 0.31 13.56 3.50
CA LEU A 35 -1.01 13.10 3.07
C LEU A 35 -1.96 14.27 2.80
N SER A 36 -1.96 15.26 3.69
CA SER A 36 -2.79 16.47 3.56
C SER A 36 -2.41 17.33 2.34
N GLN A 37 -1.14 17.34 1.94
CA GLN A 37 -0.69 18.03 0.72
C GLN A 37 -1.17 17.29 -0.54
N ILE A 38 -1.01 15.97 -0.58
CA ILE A 38 -1.52 15.12 -1.67
C ILE A 38 -3.03 15.32 -1.82
N TYR A 39 -3.79 15.18 -0.73
CA TYR A 39 -5.24 15.34 -0.73
C TYR A 39 -5.69 16.69 -1.31
N ARG A 40 -5.04 17.79 -0.92
CA ARG A 40 -5.38 19.13 -1.43
C ARG A 40 -5.19 19.25 -2.94
N ARG A 41 -4.08 18.69 -3.47
CA ARG A 41 -3.79 18.69 -4.91
C ARG A 41 -4.81 17.88 -5.69
N LEU A 42 -5.19 16.72 -5.17
CA LEU A 42 -6.20 15.85 -5.78
C LEU A 42 -7.61 16.46 -5.72
N LYS A 43 -7.99 17.10 -4.60
CA LYS A 43 -9.34 17.63 -4.38
C LYS A 43 -9.74 18.72 -5.38
N VAL A 44 -8.81 19.59 -5.76
CA VAL A 44 -9.09 20.73 -6.67
C VAL A 44 -8.89 20.37 -8.15
N ALA A 45 -8.47 19.13 -8.45
CA ALA A 45 -8.15 18.71 -9.79
C ALA A 45 -9.42 18.52 -10.64
N LYS A 46 -9.41 19.08 -11.85
CA LYS A 46 -10.45 18.83 -12.87
C LYS A 46 -10.22 17.53 -13.64
N ASN A 47 -8.99 17.02 -13.64
CA ASN A 47 -8.60 15.79 -14.32
C ASN A 47 -7.80 14.91 -13.35
N LEU A 48 -8.42 13.80 -12.92
CA LEU A 48 -7.84 12.89 -11.96
C LEU A 48 -6.52 12.27 -12.47
N ARG A 49 -6.46 11.86 -13.74
CA ARG A 49 -5.25 11.23 -14.31
C ARG A 49 -4.06 12.19 -14.25
N LYS A 50 -4.25 13.44 -14.65
CA LYS A 50 -3.20 14.47 -14.60
C LYS A 50 -2.76 14.71 -13.15
N ALA A 51 -3.71 14.89 -12.24
CA ALA A 51 -3.39 15.15 -10.84
C ALA A 51 -2.71 13.96 -10.15
N MET A 52 -3.09 12.73 -10.49
CA MET A 52 -2.43 11.51 -10.03
C MET A 52 -0.98 11.44 -10.52
N LYS A 53 -0.71 11.84 -11.77
CA LYS A 53 0.65 11.96 -12.30
C LYS A 53 1.45 13.00 -11.52
N ASP A 54 0.83 14.15 -11.22
CA ASP A 54 1.47 15.24 -10.48
C ASP A 54 1.85 14.83 -9.04
N VAL A 55 1.08 13.95 -8.39
CA VAL A 55 1.35 13.46 -7.01
C VAL A 55 2.01 12.08 -6.97
N GLU A 56 2.41 11.52 -8.12
CA GLU A 56 2.87 10.13 -8.23
C GLU A 56 4.06 9.83 -7.30
N ALA A 57 5.08 10.68 -7.31
CA ALA A 57 6.26 10.53 -6.47
C ALA A 57 5.93 10.60 -4.96
N ASP A 58 5.05 11.51 -4.57
CA ASP A 58 4.59 11.65 -3.19
C ASP A 58 3.80 10.41 -2.74
N MET A 59 2.97 9.85 -3.63
CA MET A 59 2.21 8.63 -3.40
C MET A 59 3.12 7.39 -3.25
N LEU A 60 4.13 7.23 -4.11
CA LEU A 60 5.11 6.14 -3.98
C LEU A 60 5.86 6.23 -2.65
N SER A 61 6.27 7.45 -2.27
CA SER A 61 6.99 7.72 -1.02
C SER A 61 6.13 7.42 0.21
N ILE A 62 4.88 7.89 0.24
CA ILE A 62 4.00 7.69 1.41
C ILE A 62 3.51 6.25 1.56
N LEU A 63 3.33 5.54 0.45
CA LEU A 63 2.97 4.11 0.45
C LEU A 63 4.18 3.20 0.69
N GLY A 64 5.40 3.72 0.57
CA GLY A 64 6.62 2.91 0.67
C GLY A 64 6.73 1.84 -0.42
N CYS A 65 6.16 2.10 -1.61
CA CYS A 65 6.09 1.12 -2.69
C CYS A 65 6.87 1.55 -3.93
N LYS A 66 7.30 0.56 -4.74
CA LYS A 66 7.98 0.81 -6.02
C LYS A 66 7.01 1.12 -7.16
N LEU A 67 5.77 0.64 -7.05
CA LEU A 67 4.69 0.89 -7.99
C LEU A 67 3.34 0.73 -7.30
N PHE A 68 2.31 1.33 -7.88
CA PHE A 68 0.93 1.10 -7.51
C PHE A 68 0.02 1.17 -8.74
N THR A 69 -1.13 0.53 -8.67
CA THR A 69 -2.16 0.59 -9.72
C THR A 69 -3.49 0.94 -9.08
N ILE A 70 -4.18 1.92 -9.66
CA ILE A 70 -5.56 2.25 -9.30
C ILE A 70 -6.48 1.57 -10.31
N TYR A 71 -7.46 0.84 -9.79
CA TYR A 71 -8.50 0.21 -10.57
C TYR A 71 -9.81 0.96 -10.41
N GLN A 72 -10.62 0.96 -11.48
CA GLN A 72 -11.96 1.53 -11.50
C GLN A 72 -12.93 0.46 -11.98
N SER A 73 -14.10 0.35 -11.34
CA SER A 73 -15.20 -0.46 -11.85
C SER A 73 -15.64 0.04 -13.22
N VAL A 74 -15.88 -0.86 -14.16
CA VAL A 74 -16.48 -0.47 -15.45
C VAL A 74 -18.00 -0.61 -15.38
N ASP A 75 -18.70 0.08 -16.29
CA ASP A 75 -20.17 0.21 -16.27
C ASP A 75 -20.93 -1.13 -16.37
N ASN A 76 -20.28 -2.19 -16.88
CA ASN A 76 -20.89 -3.52 -16.95
C ASN A 76 -21.02 -4.23 -15.59
N GLY A 77 -20.39 -3.70 -14.52
CA GLY A 77 -20.43 -4.26 -13.18
C GLY A 77 -19.75 -5.63 -13.00
N LYS A 78 -19.01 -6.11 -14.01
CA LYS A 78 -18.42 -7.46 -14.05
C LYS A 78 -16.89 -7.47 -13.99
N GLU A 79 -16.27 -6.32 -14.22
CA GLU A 79 -14.81 -6.19 -14.17
C GLU A 79 -14.37 -4.82 -13.63
N ILE A 80 -13.11 -4.79 -13.20
CA ILE A 80 -12.36 -3.57 -12.91
C ILE A 80 -11.31 -3.37 -14.00
N LYS A 81 -11.04 -2.12 -14.34
CA LYS A 81 -10.02 -1.71 -15.31
C LYS A 81 -8.98 -0.84 -14.61
N ALA A 82 -7.70 -1.08 -14.89
CA ALA A 82 -6.65 -0.19 -14.41
C ALA A 82 -6.83 1.21 -15.03
N SER A 83 -7.08 2.20 -14.19
CA SER A 83 -7.31 3.59 -14.58
C SER A 83 -6.04 4.44 -14.48
N PHE A 84 -5.14 4.10 -13.56
CA PHE A 84 -3.84 4.76 -13.38
C PHE A 84 -2.79 3.75 -12.90
N LYS A 85 -1.55 3.92 -13.35
CA LYS A 85 -0.38 3.16 -12.89
C LYS A 85 0.69 4.18 -12.49
N GLY A 86 1.32 4.01 -11.34
CA GLY A 86 2.41 4.86 -10.86
C GLY A 86 3.64 4.03 -10.51
N GLY A 87 4.82 4.61 -10.69
CA GLY A 87 6.11 3.97 -10.42
C GLY A 87 6.62 3.16 -11.60
N ILE A 88 7.32 2.06 -11.29
CA ILE A 88 7.99 1.23 -12.31
C ILE A 88 6.95 0.62 -13.25
N GLY A 89 7.17 0.75 -14.57
CA GLY A 89 6.28 0.22 -15.59
C GLY A 89 5.01 1.06 -15.82
N SER A 90 4.97 2.31 -15.32
CA SER A 90 3.88 3.27 -15.56
C SER A 90 3.93 3.95 -16.93
N ASP A 91 4.90 3.65 -17.78
CA ASP A 91 5.00 4.20 -19.13
C ASP A 91 3.75 3.81 -19.94
N ASP A 92 2.94 4.83 -20.28
CA ASP A 92 1.60 4.75 -20.88
C ASP A 92 1.62 4.17 -22.31
N ASP A 93 2.79 3.83 -22.86
CA ASP A 93 3.01 3.62 -24.31
C ASP A 93 2.91 2.15 -24.77
N SER A 94 2.40 1.25 -23.92
CA SER A 94 2.39 -0.19 -24.22
C SER A 94 1.06 -0.75 -24.75
N GLY A 95 0.02 0.07 -24.87
CA GLY A 95 -1.32 -0.38 -25.30
C GLY A 95 -1.98 -1.42 -24.39
N PHE A 96 -1.30 -1.88 -23.34
CA PHE A 96 -1.73 -2.98 -22.48
C PHE A 96 -2.73 -2.49 -21.42
N VAL A 97 -3.99 -2.82 -21.65
CA VAL A 97 -5.09 -2.54 -20.73
C VAL A 97 -5.28 -3.71 -19.79
N ILE A 98 -5.04 -3.49 -18.49
CA ILE A 98 -5.32 -4.48 -17.45
C ILE A 98 -6.83 -4.44 -17.16
N LYS A 99 -7.52 -5.55 -17.40
CA LYS A 99 -8.91 -5.78 -17.02
C LYS A 99 -8.98 -7.04 -16.17
N VAL A 100 -9.71 -6.97 -15.08
CA VAL A 100 -9.80 -8.07 -14.12
C VAL A 100 -11.26 -8.28 -13.73
N PRO A 101 -11.82 -9.49 -13.88
CA PRO A 101 -13.18 -9.76 -13.44
C PRO A 101 -13.31 -9.67 -11.90
N PHE A 102 -14.52 -9.38 -11.41
CA PHE A 102 -14.85 -9.56 -9.98
C PHE A 102 -14.92 -11.05 -9.66
N SER A 103 -13.77 -11.68 -9.47
CA SER A 103 -13.64 -13.12 -9.22
C SER A 103 -12.52 -13.38 -8.22
N PRO A 104 -12.53 -14.55 -7.56
CA PRO A 104 -11.45 -14.92 -6.67
C PRO A 104 -10.22 -15.49 -7.42
N THR A 105 -10.09 -15.28 -8.73
CA THR A 105 -9.02 -15.87 -9.56
C THR A 105 -7.83 -14.94 -9.80
N SER A 106 -7.79 -13.81 -9.10
CA SER A 106 -6.69 -12.85 -9.12
C SER A 106 -6.71 -12.03 -7.82
N LEU A 107 -5.58 -11.44 -7.44
CA LEU A 107 -5.50 -10.58 -6.24
C LEU A 107 -6.47 -9.40 -6.32
N ALA A 108 -6.39 -8.61 -7.40
CA ALA A 108 -7.23 -7.42 -7.56
C ALA A 108 -8.73 -7.78 -7.68
N GLY A 109 -9.06 -8.84 -8.42
CA GLY A 109 -10.43 -9.34 -8.54
C GLY A 109 -10.99 -9.83 -7.23
N TYR A 110 -10.17 -10.51 -6.41
CA TYR A 110 -10.57 -11.00 -5.09
C TYR A 110 -10.86 -9.85 -4.12
N VAL A 111 -9.97 -8.84 -4.05
CA VAL A 111 -10.20 -7.65 -3.21
C VAL A 111 -11.47 -6.92 -3.67
N ALA A 112 -11.63 -6.74 -4.97
CA ALA A 112 -12.79 -6.06 -5.53
C ALA A 112 -14.10 -6.82 -5.27
N LEU A 113 -14.08 -8.16 -5.29
CA LEU A 113 -15.25 -8.99 -4.99
C LEU A 113 -15.56 -9.05 -3.49
N SER A 114 -14.54 -9.27 -2.66
CA SER A 114 -14.71 -9.52 -1.21
C SER A 114 -14.76 -8.25 -0.37
N GLN A 115 -14.31 -7.12 -0.91
CA GLN A 115 -14.14 -5.86 -0.19
C GLN A 115 -13.24 -5.99 1.05
N ARG A 116 -12.34 -6.99 1.06
CA ARG A 116 -11.34 -7.21 2.11
C ARG A 116 -9.95 -6.92 1.59
N SER A 117 -9.16 -6.19 2.36
CA SER A 117 -7.74 -6.01 2.08
C SER A 117 -7.00 -7.35 2.24
N LEU A 118 -5.92 -7.50 1.48
CA LEU A 118 -5.01 -8.65 1.59
C LEU A 118 -3.56 -8.17 1.59
N LEU A 119 -2.73 -8.90 2.30
CA LEU A 119 -1.29 -8.81 2.27
C LEU A 119 -0.78 -10.18 1.87
N VAL A 120 0.06 -10.23 0.84
CA VAL A 120 0.69 -11.46 0.34
C VAL A 120 2.19 -11.20 0.33
N GLU A 121 2.95 -12.01 1.07
CA GLU A 121 4.39 -11.88 1.18
C GLU A 121 5.09 -12.35 -0.10
N ASN A 122 4.63 -13.47 -0.66
CA ASN A 122 5.15 -14.02 -1.91
C ASN A 122 4.03 -14.45 -2.87
N VAL A 123 3.77 -13.62 -3.88
CA VAL A 123 2.74 -13.92 -4.89
C VAL A 123 3.03 -15.16 -5.75
N TYR A 124 4.26 -15.71 -5.69
CA TYR A 124 4.62 -16.95 -6.37
C TYR A 124 4.44 -18.20 -5.49
N ASP A 125 4.12 -18.03 -4.20
CA ASP A 125 3.76 -19.13 -3.31
C ASP A 125 2.28 -19.51 -3.49
N ALA A 126 2.05 -20.65 -4.15
CA ALA A 126 0.69 -21.12 -4.40
C ALA A 126 -0.04 -21.56 -3.12
N ASP A 127 0.68 -22.04 -2.12
CA ASP A 127 0.09 -22.48 -0.85
C ASP A 127 -0.35 -21.26 -0.03
N GLU A 128 0.46 -20.19 -0.02
CA GLU A 128 0.07 -18.90 0.58
C GLU A 128 -1.23 -18.37 -0.05
N LEU A 129 -1.30 -18.32 -1.38
CA LEU A 129 -2.49 -17.83 -2.08
C LEU A 129 -3.73 -18.70 -1.82
N THR A 130 -3.58 -20.02 -1.90
CA THR A 130 -4.70 -20.95 -1.71
C THR A 130 -5.21 -20.97 -0.26
N SER A 131 -4.36 -20.65 0.71
CA SER A 131 -4.75 -20.46 2.12
C SER A 131 -5.71 -19.27 2.31
N ILE A 132 -5.60 -18.22 1.49
CA ILE A 132 -6.51 -17.07 1.50
C ILE A 132 -7.84 -17.43 0.82
N HIS A 133 -7.77 -18.06 -0.34
CA HIS A 133 -8.94 -18.61 -1.04
C HIS A 133 -8.54 -19.70 -2.05
N PRO A 134 -9.25 -20.85 -2.14
CA PRO A 134 -8.84 -22.01 -2.96
C PRO A 134 -8.65 -21.74 -4.45
N ARG A 135 -9.28 -20.68 -4.97
CA ARG A 135 -9.18 -20.26 -6.38
C ARG A 135 -8.24 -19.08 -6.61
N LEU A 136 -7.63 -18.53 -5.56
CA LEU A 136 -6.76 -17.36 -5.67
C LEU A 136 -5.46 -17.73 -6.38
N GLN A 137 -5.11 -16.92 -7.36
CA GLN A 137 -3.97 -17.15 -8.24
C GLN A 137 -3.30 -15.81 -8.54
N TRP A 138 -2.01 -15.86 -8.84
CA TRP A 138 -1.25 -14.71 -9.30
C TRP A 138 -1.22 -14.66 -10.82
N ASP A 139 -1.84 -13.62 -11.39
CA ASP A 139 -1.72 -13.33 -12.82
C ASP A 139 -0.43 -12.55 -13.07
N LYS A 140 0.59 -13.28 -13.52
CA LYS A 140 1.92 -12.76 -13.81
C LYS A 140 2.05 -12.07 -15.17
N SER A 141 1.02 -12.14 -16.03
CA SER A 141 1.09 -11.70 -17.43
C SER A 141 1.55 -10.24 -17.57
N PHE A 142 0.94 -9.33 -16.80
CA PHE A 142 1.33 -7.92 -16.81
C PHE A 142 2.75 -7.72 -16.30
N SER A 143 3.07 -8.28 -15.14
CA SER A 143 4.32 -8.06 -14.44
C SER A 143 5.50 -8.59 -15.27
N GLU A 144 5.41 -9.82 -15.76
CA GLU A 144 6.45 -10.43 -16.60
C GLU A 144 6.60 -9.72 -17.94
N SER A 145 5.51 -9.23 -18.56
CA SER A 145 5.60 -8.42 -19.79
C SER A 145 6.38 -7.11 -19.61
N LYS A 146 6.54 -6.66 -18.36
CA LYS A 146 7.30 -5.47 -17.98
C LYS A 146 8.63 -5.79 -17.32
N GLY A 147 9.04 -7.06 -17.28
CA GLY A 147 10.24 -7.50 -16.56
C GLY A 147 10.15 -7.30 -15.05
N LEU A 148 8.93 -7.21 -14.50
CA LEU A 148 8.67 -7.05 -13.08
C LEU A 148 8.48 -8.42 -12.43
N PHE A 149 9.40 -8.76 -11.53
CA PHE A 149 9.35 -9.97 -10.71
C PHE A 149 9.25 -9.56 -9.25
N PHE A 150 8.29 -10.15 -8.54
CA PHE A 150 8.00 -9.86 -7.13
C PHE A 150 8.35 -11.05 -6.24
N SER A 151 9.63 -11.41 -6.20
CA SER A 151 10.18 -12.32 -5.20
C SER A 151 11.10 -11.54 -4.27
N ARG A 152 11.20 -11.97 -3.02
CA ARG A 152 12.09 -11.37 -2.02
C ARG A 152 13.56 -11.68 -2.32
#